data_AF-A0A401PZK1-F1
#
_entry.id   AF-A0A401PZK1-F1
#
_cell.length_a   1.000
_cell.length_b   1.000
_cell.length_c   1.000
_cell.angle_alpha   90.00
_cell.angle_beta   90.00
_cell.angle_gamma   90.00
#
_symmetry.space_group_name_H-M   'P 1'
#
loop_
_entity.id
_entity.type
_entity.pdbx_description
1 polymer ?
#
loop_
_entity_poly.entity_id
_entity_poly.type
_entity_poly.pdbx_seq_one_letter_code
_entity_poly.pdbx_strand_id
1 'polypeptide(L)'
;TFARRALGKISELSQLETISSSPQTPGVAKIFREATVKVSVMIFKRAVIESRRKPKGILRPKQRTNYKDSHNLPWPHNATEQLLAEMFQGSAAQFLAITETLSGGNRRVLQTRPPTPPEHEVFDVTTELFLTGVLLLSGGGGNTQLNAAACTDPIGGINITSSLIELSATGEDGVSVEAAVRFVKSVFCYEYLEIFDGIIAPLLTFLRKHANPAWQGYELDLDLLIAMEPFVSARKPRHGLSGGGSCAIGGTIQPGGTVISCDDLVILAEAMFAYTCTPLEVCFKDFEN
;
A
#
# COMPACT_ATOMS: atom_id res chain seq x y z
N THR A 1 17.89 -8.28 15.43
CA THR A 1 19.37 -8.42 15.56
C THR A 1 19.98 -8.94 14.28
N PHE A 2 19.45 -10.01 13.66
CA PHE A 2 19.93 -10.56 12.38
C PHE A 2 19.98 -9.52 11.24
N ALA A 3 18.85 -8.89 10.88
CA ALA A 3 18.80 -7.94 9.77
C ALA A 3 19.77 -6.75 9.93
N ARG A 4 19.92 -6.20 11.15
CA ARG A 4 20.91 -5.14 11.41
C ARG A 4 22.35 -5.59 11.20
N ARG A 5 22.67 -6.84 11.57
CA ARG A 5 24.01 -7.42 11.30
C ARG A 5 24.23 -7.63 9.80
N ALA A 6 23.21 -8.14 9.10
CA ALA A 6 23.25 -8.31 7.65
C ALA A 6 23.51 -6.98 6.93
N LEU A 7 22.86 -5.90 7.36
CA LEU A 7 23.08 -4.56 6.81
C LEU A 7 24.54 -4.09 6.97
N GLY A 8 25.15 -4.33 8.14
CA GLY A 8 26.56 -4.07 8.37
C GLY A 8 27.46 -4.87 7.41
N LYS A 9 27.15 -6.15 7.18
CA LYS A 9 27.90 -7.00 6.25
C LYS A 9 27.75 -6.59 4.79
N ILE A 10 26.57 -6.15 4.37
CA ILE A 10 26.35 -5.59 3.03
C ILE A 10 27.21 -4.33 2.84
N SER A 11 27.27 -3.46 3.85
CA SER A 11 28.12 -2.26 3.82
C SER A 11 29.62 -2.61 3.77
N GLU A 12 30.07 -3.59 4.55
CA GLU A 12 31.46 -4.06 4.50
C GLU A 12 31.81 -4.61 3.11
N LEU A 13 30.95 -5.44 2.51
CA LEU A 13 31.15 -6.01 1.18
C LEU A 13 31.16 -4.92 0.09
N SER A 14 30.27 -3.93 0.19
CA SER A 14 30.24 -2.80 -0.74
C SER A 14 31.54 -1.98 -0.69
N GLN A 15 32.11 -1.78 0.51
CA GLN A 15 33.41 -1.12 0.67
C GLN A 15 34.55 -1.96 0.06
N LEU A 16 34.55 -3.27 0.29
CA LEU A 16 35.56 -4.16 -0.28
C LEU A 16 35.52 -4.17 -1.82
N GLU A 17 34.32 -4.17 -2.42
CA GLU A 17 34.16 -4.06 -3.87
C GLU A 17 34.70 -2.72 -4.40
N THR A 18 34.60 -1.66 -3.59
CA THR A 18 35.11 -0.33 -3.97
C THR A 18 36.64 -0.29 -4.03
N ILE A 19 37.30 -1.12 -3.23
CA ILE A 19 38.77 -1.22 -3.14
C ILE A 19 39.32 -2.31 -4.10
N SER A 20 38.45 -3.21 -4.59
CA SER A 20 38.81 -4.28 -5.50
C SER A 20 39.35 -3.74 -6.84
N SER A 21 40.29 -4.46 -7.43
CA SER A 21 40.84 -4.15 -8.77
C SER A 21 39.94 -4.60 -9.91
N SER A 22 38.72 -5.10 -9.62
CA SER A 22 37.72 -5.48 -10.62
C SER A 22 37.20 -4.24 -11.37
N PRO A 23 36.84 -4.37 -12.67
CA PRO A 23 36.18 -3.30 -13.39
C PRO A 23 34.83 -3.01 -12.73
N GLN A 24 34.67 -1.80 -12.20
CA GLN A 24 33.40 -1.35 -11.62
C GLN A 24 32.32 -1.29 -12.70
N THR A 25 31.28 -2.12 -12.55
CA THR A 25 30.09 -2.02 -13.41
C THR A 25 28.96 -1.36 -12.63
N PRO A 26 28.16 -0.48 -13.28
CA PRO A 26 27.05 0.21 -12.61
C PRO A 26 25.99 -0.76 -12.05
N GLY A 27 25.93 -1.99 -12.57
CA GLY A 27 25.05 -3.05 -12.05
C GLY A 27 25.40 -3.52 -10.63
N VAL A 28 26.66 -3.46 -10.22
CA VAL A 28 27.08 -3.93 -8.89
C VAL A 28 26.59 -2.99 -7.78
N ALA A 29 26.64 -1.68 -8.00
CA ALA A 29 26.06 -0.70 -7.09
C ALA A 29 24.54 -0.89 -6.93
N LYS A 30 23.84 -1.18 -8.04
CA LYS A 30 22.40 -1.50 -8.03
C LYS A 30 22.10 -2.73 -7.17
N ILE A 31 22.91 -3.80 -7.26
CA ILE A 31 22.75 -5.02 -6.46
C ILE A 31 22.93 -4.74 -4.96
N PHE A 32 24.00 -4.05 -4.57
CA PHE A 32 24.23 -3.71 -3.15
C PHE A 32 23.10 -2.87 -2.58
N ARG A 33 22.61 -1.91 -3.37
CA ARG A 33 21.49 -1.06 -2.98
C ARG A 33 20.19 -1.83 -2.86
N GLU A 34 19.87 -2.71 -3.81
CA GLU A 34 18.71 -3.61 -3.73
C GLU A 34 18.76 -4.47 -2.46
N ALA A 35 19.90 -5.09 -2.17
CA ALA A 35 20.10 -5.89 -0.96
C ALA A 35 19.93 -5.06 0.31
N THR A 36 20.48 -3.84 0.32
CA THR A 36 20.33 -2.87 1.41
C THR A 36 18.85 -2.54 1.64
N VAL A 37 18.11 -2.21 0.58
CA VAL A 37 16.67 -1.90 0.66
C VAL A 37 15.91 -3.08 1.24
N LYS A 38 16.09 -4.31 0.71
CA LYS A 38 15.40 -5.52 1.19
C LYS A 38 15.64 -5.75 2.68
N VAL A 39 16.88 -5.63 3.15
CA VAL A 39 17.21 -5.80 4.57
C VAL A 39 16.67 -4.63 5.43
N SER A 40 16.71 -3.40 4.92
CA SER A 40 16.15 -2.23 5.59
C SER A 40 14.63 -2.33 5.75
N VAL A 41 13.90 -2.85 4.76
CA VAL A 41 12.46 -3.12 4.86
C VAL A 41 12.16 -4.07 6.02
N MET A 42 12.95 -5.15 6.18
CA MET A 42 12.79 -6.07 7.32
C MET A 42 13.02 -5.37 8.67
N ILE A 43 13.97 -4.43 8.74
CA ILE A 43 14.23 -3.65 9.95
C ILE A 43 13.08 -2.67 10.21
N PHE A 44 12.63 -1.96 9.18
CA PHE A 44 11.57 -0.96 9.24
C PHE A 44 10.26 -1.55 9.76
N LYS A 45 9.81 -2.67 9.18
CA LYS A 45 8.56 -3.36 9.55
C LYS A 45 8.46 -3.61 11.07
N ARG A 46 9.59 -3.96 11.69
CA ARG A 46 9.67 -4.15 13.14
C ARG A 46 9.82 -2.82 13.90
N ALA A 47 10.69 -1.93 13.43
CA ALA A 47 11.02 -0.68 14.10
C ALA A 47 9.82 0.29 14.19
N VAL A 48 9.01 0.38 13.14
CA VAL A 48 7.87 1.30 13.08
C VAL A 48 6.82 0.99 14.16
N ILE A 49 6.59 -0.31 14.45
CA ILE A 49 5.67 -0.75 15.51
C ILE A 49 6.33 -0.71 16.89
N GLU A 50 7.54 -1.27 17.03
CA GLU A 50 8.22 -1.37 18.33
C GLU A 50 8.59 0.00 18.91
N SER A 51 8.90 1.00 18.07
CA SER A 51 9.18 2.36 18.52
C SER A 51 7.99 3.00 19.25
N ARG A 52 6.77 2.59 18.91
CA ARG A 52 5.52 3.10 19.50
C ARG A 52 5.13 2.40 20.79
N ARG A 53 5.48 1.12 20.92
CA ARG A 53 5.23 0.32 22.13
C ARG A 53 6.12 0.69 23.32
N LYS A 54 7.24 1.40 23.10
CA LYS A 54 8.10 1.82 24.20
C LYS A 54 7.31 2.73 25.15
N PRO A 55 7.22 2.42 26.46
CA PRO A 55 6.40 3.19 27.37
C PRO A 55 6.90 4.64 27.40
N LYS A 56 6.09 5.56 26.86
CA LYS A 56 6.26 6.99 27.15
C LYS A 56 5.99 7.12 28.65
N GLY A 57 6.96 7.64 29.41
CA GLY A 57 6.88 7.68 30.88
C GLY A 57 5.53 8.19 31.38
N ILE A 58 5.10 7.67 32.53
CA ILE A 58 3.78 7.86 33.18
C ILE A 58 3.25 9.32 33.20
N LEU A 59 4.13 10.30 33.10
CA LEU A 59 3.81 11.72 33.20
C LEU A 59 3.74 12.46 31.85
N ARG A 60 3.90 11.80 30.70
CA ARG A 60 3.75 12.45 29.40
C ARG A 60 2.32 12.25 28.88
N PRO A 61 1.52 13.32 28.73
CA PRO A 61 0.20 13.21 28.10
C PRO A 61 0.32 12.49 26.75
N LYS A 62 -0.58 11.52 26.51
CA LYS A 62 -0.67 10.86 25.21
C LYS A 62 -1.06 11.92 24.17
N GLN A 63 -0.08 12.40 23.41
CA GLN A 63 -0.31 13.32 22.32
C GLN A 63 -1.09 12.57 21.23
N ARG A 64 -2.41 12.81 21.19
CA ARG A 64 -3.26 12.38 20.09
C ARG A 64 -2.86 13.22 18.87
N THR A 65 -2.19 12.61 17.90
CA THR A 65 -1.77 13.29 16.68
C THR A 65 -3.02 13.77 15.95
N ASN A 66 -3.19 15.08 15.79
CA ASN A 66 -4.26 15.63 14.97
C ASN A 66 -3.79 15.62 13.51
N TYR A 67 -4.19 14.59 12.76
CA TYR A 67 -3.78 14.41 11.37
C TYR A 67 -4.19 15.58 10.46
N LYS A 68 -5.28 16.30 10.78
CA LYS A 68 -5.78 17.42 9.97
C LYS A 68 -4.88 18.66 10.01
N ASP A 69 -4.17 18.87 11.11
CA ASP A 69 -3.27 20.04 11.29
C ASP A 69 -1.86 19.77 10.76
N SER A 70 -1.51 18.50 10.50
CA SER A 70 -0.18 18.08 10.06
C SER A 70 0.11 18.37 8.58
N HIS A 71 -0.91 18.58 7.75
CA HIS A 71 -0.76 18.78 6.31
C HIS A 71 -0.08 20.10 5.90
N ASN A 72 0.05 21.06 6.82
CA ASN A 72 0.70 22.36 6.59
C ASN A 72 2.18 22.41 6.99
N LEU A 73 2.67 21.36 7.66
CA LEU A 73 4.09 21.26 8.02
C LEU A 73 4.89 20.76 6.80
N PRO A 74 6.20 21.07 6.70
CA PRO A 74 7.04 20.42 5.70
C PRO A 74 7.15 18.93 6.02
N TRP A 75 7.10 18.09 5.00
CA TRP A 75 7.42 16.68 5.13
C TRP A 75 8.84 16.51 5.75
N PRO A 76 9.05 15.61 6.72
CA PRO A 76 8.12 14.65 7.32
C PRO A 76 7.31 15.22 8.51
N HIS A 77 6.02 14.85 8.60
CA HIS A 77 5.08 15.38 9.58
C HIS A 77 4.91 14.48 10.82
N ASN A 78 5.12 13.17 10.67
CA ASN A 78 4.96 12.19 11.75
C ASN A 78 6.16 11.25 11.88
N ALA A 79 6.18 10.45 12.94
CA ALA A 79 7.31 9.58 13.24
C ALA A 79 7.49 8.41 12.25
N THR A 80 6.42 7.97 11.57
CA THR A 80 6.51 6.95 10.51
C THR A 80 7.18 7.52 9.27
N GLU A 81 6.80 8.73 8.88
CA GLU A 81 7.39 9.48 7.76
C GLU A 81 8.86 9.81 8.00
N GLN A 82 9.18 10.25 9.22
CA GLN A 82 10.57 10.49 9.64
C GLN A 82 11.42 9.23 9.51
N LEU A 83 10.91 8.09 10.01
CA LEU A 83 11.63 6.83 9.92
C LEU A 83 11.82 6.35 8.48
N LEU A 84 10.83 6.56 7.60
CA LEU A 84 10.93 6.26 6.18
C LEU A 84 12.01 7.13 5.51
N ALA A 85 12.02 8.44 5.78
CA ALA A 85 12.99 9.37 5.23
C ALA A 85 14.43 9.08 5.72
N GLU A 86 14.59 8.62 6.96
CA GLU A 86 15.89 8.24 7.51
C GLU A 86 16.43 6.93 6.95
N MET A 87 15.55 5.95 6.65
CA MET A 87 15.96 4.60 6.27
C MET A 87 16.06 4.38 4.76
N PHE A 88 15.35 5.16 3.95
CA PHE A 88 15.18 4.89 2.52
C PHE A 88 15.35 6.15 1.67
N GLN A 89 16.09 5.99 0.57
CA GLN A 89 16.24 7.00 -0.46
C GLN A 89 15.25 6.74 -1.61
N GLY A 90 14.52 7.79 -1.98
CA GLY A 90 13.49 7.75 -3.02
C GLY A 90 12.14 7.21 -2.51
N SER A 91 11.05 7.69 -3.09
CA SER A 91 9.70 7.29 -2.68
C SER A 91 9.40 5.83 -3.03
N ALA A 92 10.06 5.24 -4.02
CA ALA A 92 9.89 3.83 -4.37
C ALA A 92 10.26 2.89 -3.22
N ALA A 93 11.41 3.10 -2.61
CA ALA A 93 11.88 2.28 -1.49
C ALA A 93 11.02 2.50 -0.23
N GLN A 94 10.55 3.74 -0.02
CA GLN A 94 9.62 4.07 1.07
C GLN A 94 8.26 3.37 0.87
N PHE A 95 7.72 3.38 -0.36
CA PHE A 95 6.46 2.72 -0.69
C PHE A 95 6.57 1.20 -0.60
N LEU A 96 7.73 0.63 -0.97
CA LEU A 96 8.01 -0.79 -0.78
C LEU A 96 7.99 -1.14 0.72
N ALA A 97 8.63 -0.34 1.56
CA ALA A 97 8.62 -0.55 3.01
C ALA A 97 7.19 -0.52 3.60
N ILE A 98 6.34 0.38 3.11
CA ILE A 98 4.93 0.49 3.53
C ILE A 98 4.15 -0.75 3.12
N THR A 99 4.18 -1.10 1.82
CA THR A 99 3.42 -2.24 1.29
C THR A 99 3.86 -3.56 1.89
N GLU A 100 5.15 -3.75 2.14
CA GLU A 100 5.67 -4.93 2.85
C GLU A 100 5.30 -4.96 4.33
N THR A 101 5.18 -3.79 4.97
CA THR A 101 4.73 -3.71 6.37
C THR A 101 3.26 -4.08 6.49
N LEU A 102 2.42 -3.61 5.55
CA LEU A 102 0.99 -3.91 5.48
C LEU A 102 0.70 -5.34 5.01
N SER A 103 1.60 -5.93 4.20
CA SER A 103 1.53 -7.32 3.77
C SER A 103 1.85 -8.25 4.96
N GLY A 104 0.82 -8.59 5.72
CA GLY A 104 0.86 -9.62 6.75
C GLY A 104 0.57 -11.00 6.14
N GLY A 105 1.44 -11.98 6.38
CA GLY A 105 1.46 -13.28 5.68
C GLY A 105 0.29 -14.24 5.93
N ASN A 106 -0.89 -13.78 6.34
CA ASN A 106 -2.09 -14.61 6.54
C ASN A 106 -3.41 -13.88 6.21
N ARG A 107 -3.37 -12.71 5.59
CA ARG A 107 -4.58 -11.95 5.26
C ARG A 107 -5.03 -12.26 3.83
N ARG A 108 -6.19 -12.91 3.69
CA ARG A 108 -6.86 -13.06 2.39
C ARG A 108 -7.60 -11.75 2.10
N VAL A 109 -7.55 -11.28 0.87
CA VAL A 109 -8.00 -9.92 0.52
C VAL A 109 -9.46 -9.66 0.89
N LEU A 110 -10.33 -10.65 0.66
CA LEU A 110 -11.76 -10.57 0.96
C LEU A 110 -12.11 -10.94 2.42
N GLN A 111 -11.12 -11.33 3.23
CA GLN A 111 -11.29 -11.52 4.67
C GLN A 111 -10.83 -10.24 5.39
N THR A 112 -11.66 -9.21 5.29
CA THR A 112 -11.35 -7.93 5.92
C THR A 112 -11.30 -8.07 7.43
N ARG A 113 -10.31 -7.42 8.04
CA ARG A 113 -10.12 -7.46 9.49
C ARG A 113 -9.29 -6.27 9.93
N PRO A 114 -9.60 -5.65 11.09
CA PRO A 114 -8.75 -4.62 11.65
C PRO A 114 -7.29 -5.07 11.88
N PRO A 115 -6.35 -4.11 12.05
CA PRO A 115 -4.98 -4.39 12.47
C PRO A 115 -4.91 -5.36 13.65
N THR A 116 -3.95 -6.27 13.63
CA THR A 116 -3.73 -7.27 14.68
C THR A 116 -2.25 -7.22 15.08
N PRO A 117 -1.92 -7.15 16.37
CA PRO A 117 -2.83 -7.16 17.54
C PRO A 117 -3.66 -5.86 17.67
N PRO A 118 -4.81 -5.89 18.37
CA PRO A 118 -5.72 -4.75 18.53
C PRO A 118 -5.18 -3.75 19.57
N GLU A 119 -3.93 -3.35 19.42
CA GLU A 119 -3.26 -2.35 20.26
C GLU A 119 -3.38 -0.99 19.59
N HIS A 120 -3.64 0.07 20.37
CA HIS A 120 -3.80 1.43 19.84
C HIS A 120 -2.57 1.87 19.04
N GLU A 121 -1.37 1.49 19.46
CA GLU A 121 -0.11 1.78 18.78
C GLU A 121 -0.08 1.19 17.37
N VAL A 122 -0.64 -0.01 17.18
CA VAL A 122 -0.70 -0.69 15.87
C VAL A 122 -1.72 0.00 14.97
N PHE A 123 -2.86 0.45 15.50
CA PHE A 123 -3.84 1.23 14.75
C PHE A 123 -3.29 2.59 14.29
N ASP A 124 -2.59 3.31 15.19
CA ASP A 124 -1.99 4.61 14.86
C ASP A 124 -0.94 4.44 13.75
N VAL A 125 -0.03 3.46 13.89
CA VAL A 125 0.97 3.17 12.86
C VAL A 125 0.33 2.74 11.55
N THR A 126 -0.70 1.90 11.58
CA THR A 126 -1.38 1.46 10.35
C THR A 126 -2.03 2.64 9.63
N THR A 127 -2.68 3.54 10.39
CA THR A 127 -3.29 4.76 9.84
C THR A 127 -2.22 5.66 9.22
N GLU A 128 -1.10 5.87 9.91
CA GLU A 128 0.02 6.65 9.37
C GLU A 128 0.59 6.01 8.09
N LEU A 129 0.79 4.69 8.06
CA LEU A 129 1.27 3.98 6.87
C LEU A 129 0.33 4.17 5.67
N PHE A 130 -0.98 4.13 5.87
CA PHE A 130 -1.94 4.38 4.78
C PHE A 130 -1.94 5.83 4.32
N LEU A 131 -1.95 6.81 5.24
CA LEU A 131 -1.92 8.22 4.87
C LEU A 131 -0.62 8.59 4.13
N THR A 132 0.51 8.08 4.63
CA THR A 132 1.80 8.22 3.97
C THR A 132 1.82 7.50 2.62
N GLY A 133 1.25 6.30 2.52
CA GLY A 133 1.14 5.58 1.25
C GLY A 133 0.36 6.37 0.21
N VAL A 134 -0.75 7.02 0.59
CA VAL A 134 -1.52 7.90 -0.31
C VAL A 134 -0.68 9.09 -0.78
N LEU A 135 0.09 9.72 0.12
CA LEU A 135 0.99 10.81 -0.26
C LEU A 135 2.01 10.36 -1.30
N LEU A 136 2.69 9.23 -1.06
CA LEU A 136 3.68 8.68 -2.00
C LEU A 136 3.06 8.26 -3.33
N LEU A 137 1.85 7.67 -3.31
CA LEU A 137 1.11 7.30 -4.52
C LEU A 137 0.72 8.52 -5.36
N SER A 138 0.47 9.65 -4.70
CA SER A 138 0.18 10.94 -5.35
C SER A 138 1.44 11.65 -5.87
N GLY A 139 2.62 11.05 -5.67
CA GLY A 139 3.91 11.62 -6.07
C GLY A 139 4.53 12.57 -5.04
N GLY A 140 4.02 12.62 -3.82
CA GLY A 140 4.65 13.33 -2.71
C GLY A 140 5.73 12.50 -2.00
N GLY A 141 6.63 13.14 -1.26
CA GLY A 141 7.70 12.47 -0.51
C GLY A 141 8.86 11.93 -1.38
N GLY A 142 9.69 11.04 -0.82
CA GLY A 142 10.92 10.61 -1.48
C GLY A 142 11.95 11.73 -1.64
N ASN A 143 12.58 11.84 -2.82
CA ASN A 143 13.46 12.97 -3.14
C ASN A 143 12.65 14.26 -3.38
N THR A 144 11.42 14.11 -3.86
CA THR A 144 10.50 15.21 -4.16
C THR A 144 9.67 15.53 -2.91
N GLN A 145 10.21 16.35 -2.00
CA GLN A 145 9.58 16.72 -0.73
C GLN A 145 8.36 17.64 -0.90
N LEU A 146 7.35 17.20 -1.65
CA LEU A 146 6.09 17.91 -1.81
C LEU A 146 5.20 17.68 -0.60
N ASN A 147 4.58 18.77 -0.12
CA ASN A 147 3.54 18.70 0.90
C ASN A 147 2.25 18.12 0.29
N ALA A 148 1.42 17.50 1.12
CA ALA A 148 0.16 16.88 0.67
C ALA A 148 -0.76 17.83 -0.10
N ALA A 149 -0.80 19.12 0.27
CA ALA A 149 -1.60 20.13 -0.41
C ALA A 149 -1.15 20.44 -1.85
N ALA A 150 0.09 20.10 -2.21
CA ALA A 150 0.62 20.28 -3.56
C ALA A 150 0.31 19.09 -4.49
N CYS A 151 -0.13 17.96 -3.94
CA CYS A 151 -0.48 16.76 -4.69
C CYS A 151 -1.94 16.85 -5.15
N THR A 152 -2.16 17.17 -6.42
CA THR A 152 -3.51 17.32 -7.00
C THR A 152 -4.05 16.04 -7.63
N ASP A 153 -3.16 15.12 -8.01
CA ASP A 153 -3.50 13.84 -8.60
C ASP A 153 -3.24 12.70 -7.60
N PRO A 154 -4.28 11.95 -7.15
CA PRO A 154 -4.12 10.87 -6.17
C PRO A 154 -3.24 9.70 -6.66
N ILE A 155 -2.96 9.64 -7.96
CA ILE A 155 -2.13 8.61 -8.59
C ILE A 155 -0.95 9.19 -9.38
N GLY A 156 -0.60 10.46 -9.15
CA GLY A 156 0.45 11.17 -9.88
C GLY A 156 1.85 10.57 -9.74
N GLY A 157 2.09 9.73 -8.73
CA GLY A 157 3.35 9.03 -8.50
C GLY A 157 3.49 7.70 -9.24
N ILE A 158 2.50 7.27 -10.03
CA ILE A 158 2.55 5.97 -10.71
C ILE A 158 3.61 5.98 -11.83
N ASN A 159 4.49 4.99 -11.80
CA ASN A 159 5.46 4.68 -12.85
C ASN A 159 5.01 3.41 -13.60
N ILE A 160 4.94 3.52 -14.94
CA ILE A 160 4.49 2.43 -15.82
C ILE A 160 5.61 1.56 -16.38
N THR A 161 6.86 2.01 -16.29
CA THR A 161 7.99 1.40 -17.01
C THR A 161 8.75 0.40 -16.15
N SER A 162 8.82 0.63 -14.85
CA SER A 162 9.76 -0.06 -13.97
C SER A 162 9.05 -0.73 -12.80
N SER A 163 9.59 -1.87 -12.37
CA SER A 163 9.13 -2.54 -11.15
C SER A 163 9.48 -1.70 -9.90
N LEU A 164 8.73 -1.89 -8.81
CA LEU A 164 9.01 -1.15 -7.58
C LEU A 164 10.42 -1.42 -7.02
N ILE A 165 10.89 -2.67 -7.13
CA ILE A 165 12.23 -3.03 -6.67
C ILE A 165 13.31 -2.41 -7.53
N GLU A 166 13.09 -2.28 -8.84
CA GLU A 166 14.03 -1.62 -9.74
C GLU A 166 14.16 -0.13 -9.42
N LEU A 167 13.04 0.58 -9.26
CA LEU A 167 13.03 1.99 -8.84
C LEU A 167 13.70 2.16 -7.47
N SER A 168 13.47 1.23 -6.55
CA SER A 168 14.13 1.23 -5.23
C SER A 168 15.64 1.01 -5.34
N ALA A 169 16.07 0.15 -6.26
CA ALA A 169 17.46 -0.16 -6.53
C ALA A 169 18.20 0.93 -7.32
N THR A 170 17.49 1.87 -7.95
CA THR A 170 18.07 3.09 -8.56
C THR A 170 17.95 4.33 -7.67
N GLY A 171 16.93 4.38 -6.80
CA GLY A 171 16.67 5.50 -5.88
C GLY A 171 15.80 6.57 -6.42
N GLU A 172 15.04 6.18 -7.42
CA GLU A 172 14.08 7.01 -8.06
C GLU A 172 12.82 7.12 -7.19
N ASP A 173 12.10 8.20 -7.47
CA ASP A 173 10.76 8.37 -6.96
C ASP A 173 9.77 7.65 -7.89
N GLY A 174 8.70 7.12 -7.32
CA GLY A 174 7.59 6.54 -8.06
C GLY A 174 7.07 5.24 -7.45
N VAL A 175 5.88 4.86 -7.89
CA VAL A 175 5.18 3.66 -7.45
C VAL A 175 4.82 2.84 -8.68
N SER A 176 5.29 1.59 -8.78
CA SER A 176 4.88 0.72 -9.87
C SER A 176 3.38 0.41 -9.80
N VAL A 177 2.75 0.18 -10.95
CA VAL A 177 1.31 -0.18 -11.05
C VAL A 177 0.93 -1.35 -10.14
N GLU A 178 1.71 -2.43 -10.13
CA GLU A 178 1.47 -3.60 -9.29
C GLU A 178 1.44 -3.23 -7.79
N ALA A 179 2.40 -2.41 -7.35
CA ALA A 179 2.46 -1.96 -5.97
C ALA A 179 1.28 -1.07 -5.58
N ALA A 180 0.82 -0.19 -6.49
CA ALA A 180 -0.38 0.60 -6.26
C ALA A 180 -1.60 -0.31 -6.06
N VAL A 181 -1.79 -1.32 -6.92
CA VAL A 181 -2.89 -2.29 -6.81
C VAL A 181 -2.80 -3.08 -5.50
N ARG A 182 -1.60 -3.57 -5.12
CA ARG A 182 -1.38 -4.24 -3.83
C ARG A 182 -1.70 -3.33 -2.64
N PHE A 183 -1.36 -2.05 -2.74
CA PHE A 183 -1.67 -1.06 -1.73
C PHE A 183 -3.18 -0.85 -1.59
N VAL A 184 -3.91 -0.66 -2.70
CA VAL A 184 -5.39 -0.53 -2.68
C VAL A 184 -6.06 -1.77 -2.09
N LYS A 185 -5.62 -2.97 -2.50
CA LYS A 185 -6.07 -4.23 -1.87
C LYS A 185 -5.86 -4.21 -0.36
N SER A 186 -4.70 -3.76 0.10
CA SER A 186 -4.40 -3.66 1.54
C SER A 186 -5.32 -2.65 2.25
N VAL A 187 -5.59 -1.50 1.64
CA VAL A 187 -6.53 -0.49 2.18
C VAL A 187 -7.91 -1.13 2.41
N PHE A 188 -8.41 -1.87 1.42
CA PHE A 188 -9.68 -2.59 1.51
C PHE A 188 -9.65 -3.65 2.63
N CYS A 189 -8.59 -4.48 2.68
CA CYS A 189 -8.42 -5.54 3.68
C CYS A 189 -8.49 -5.02 5.12
N TYR A 190 -7.97 -3.83 5.35
CA TYR A 190 -7.89 -3.19 6.67
C TYR A 190 -9.10 -2.28 6.97
N GLU A 191 -10.10 -2.24 6.08
CA GLU A 191 -11.33 -1.47 6.23
C GLU A 191 -11.14 0.06 6.26
N TYR A 192 -10.06 0.56 5.65
CA TYR A 192 -9.84 2.00 5.46
C TYR A 192 -10.61 2.52 4.23
N LEU A 193 -11.93 2.32 4.25
CA LEU A 193 -12.81 2.52 3.08
C LEU A 193 -12.81 3.97 2.56
N GLU A 194 -12.59 4.96 3.41
CA GLU A 194 -12.49 6.37 2.98
C GLU A 194 -11.26 6.62 2.10
N ILE A 195 -10.16 5.91 2.37
CA ILE A 195 -8.96 5.96 1.53
C ILE A 195 -9.21 5.17 0.26
N PHE A 196 -9.88 4.02 0.36
CA PHE A 196 -10.26 3.19 -0.80
C PHE A 196 -11.10 3.99 -1.80
N ASP A 197 -12.17 4.64 -1.34
CA ASP A 197 -13.05 5.50 -2.13
C ASP A 197 -12.28 6.58 -2.90
N GLY A 198 -11.25 7.16 -2.28
CA GLY A 198 -10.45 8.23 -2.87
C GLY A 198 -9.48 7.77 -3.98
N ILE A 199 -9.09 6.50 -4.01
CA ILE A 199 -8.03 6.00 -4.90
C ILE A 199 -8.52 4.98 -5.94
N ILE A 200 -9.60 4.25 -5.67
CA ILE A 200 -10.05 3.14 -6.50
C ILE A 200 -10.45 3.60 -7.91
N ALA A 201 -11.28 4.64 -8.03
CA ALA A 201 -11.77 5.13 -9.31
C ALA A 201 -10.65 5.78 -10.16
N PRO A 202 -9.77 6.64 -9.60
CA PRO A 202 -8.60 7.13 -10.34
C PRO A 202 -7.71 5.99 -10.86
N LEU A 203 -7.39 5.01 -10.02
CA LEU A 203 -6.52 3.89 -10.39
C LEU A 203 -7.14 3.03 -11.49
N LEU A 204 -8.43 2.68 -11.38
CA LEU A 204 -9.12 1.88 -12.38
C LEU A 204 -9.24 2.61 -13.71
N THR A 205 -9.51 3.93 -13.68
CA THR A 205 -9.50 4.78 -14.89
C THR A 205 -8.13 4.78 -15.55
N PHE A 206 -7.06 4.85 -14.75
CA PHE A 206 -5.69 4.80 -15.23
C PHE A 206 -5.38 3.46 -15.92
N LEU A 207 -5.70 2.32 -15.29
CA LEU A 207 -5.47 1.00 -15.88
C LEU A 207 -6.17 0.86 -17.24
N ARG A 208 -7.48 1.17 -17.27
CA ARG A 208 -8.31 1.09 -18.49
C ARG A 208 -7.82 2.01 -19.60
N LYS A 209 -7.33 3.21 -19.26
CA LYS A 209 -6.76 4.16 -20.23
C LYS A 209 -5.51 3.60 -20.92
N HIS A 210 -4.68 2.86 -20.19
CA HIS A 210 -3.44 2.28 -20.72
C HIS A 210 -3.65 0.94 -21.43
N ALA A 211 -4.78 0.25 -21.19
CA ALA A 211 -5.20 -0.96 -21.90
C ALA A 211 -4.08 -2.02 -22.06
N ASN A 212 -3.25 -2.17 -21.02
CA ASN A 212 -2.13 -3.11 -21.02
C ASN A 212 -2.64 -4.52 -20.70
N PRO A 213 -2.45 -5.52 -21.58
CA PRO A 213 -2.90 -6.89 -21.34
C PRO A 213 -2.37 -7.49 -20.03
N ALA A 214 -1.15 -7.12 -19.62
CA ALA A 214 -0.56 -7.61 -18.37
C ALA A 214 -1.29 -7.10 -17.11
N TRP A 215 -2.12 -6.07 -17.23
CA TRP A 215 -2.83 -5.45 -16.11
C TRP A 215 -4.32 -5.82 -16.07
N GLN A 216 -4.79 -6.64 -17.01
CA GLN A 216 -6.19 -7.07 -17.04
C GLN A 216 -6.60 -7.76 -15.73
N GLY A 217 -5.72 -8.58 -15.16
CA GLY A 217 -5.95 -9.20 -13.84
C GLY A 217 -6.14 -8.17 -12.72
N TYR A 218 -5.40 -7.05 -12.78
CA TYR A 218 -5.55 -5.98 -11.80
C TYR A 218 -6.89 -5.25 -11.94
N GLU A 219 -7.37 -5.02 -13.16
CA GLU A 219 -8.69 -4.42 -13.38
C GLU A 219 -9.79 -5.30 -12.79
N LEU A 220 -9.75 -6.60 -13.07
CA LEU A 220 -10.71 -7.58 -12.55
C LEU A 220 -10.65 -7.68 -11.01
N ASP A 221 -9.45 -7.66 -10.45
CA ASP A 221 -9.28 -7.63 -9.00
C ASP A 221 -9.94 -6.39 -8.39
N LEU A 222 -9.75 -5.21 -8.99
CA LEU A 222 -10.32 -3.96 -8.49
C LEU A 222 -11.85 -3.91 -8.67
N ASP A 223 -12.37 -4.37 -9.81
CA ASP A 223 -13.82 -4.49 -10.04
C ASP A 223 -14.47 -5.43 -9.02
N LEU A 224 -13.80 -6.54 -8.68
CA LEU A 224 -14.25 -7.45 -7.63
C LEU A 224 -14.28 -6.77 -6.25
N LEU A 225 -13.28 -5.94 -5.92
CA LEU A 225 -13.29 -5.19 -4.65
C LEU A 225 -14.46 -4.19 -4.58
N ILE A 226 -14.75 -3.49 -5.68
CA ILE A 226 -15.90 -2.58 -5.77
C ILE A 226 -17.19 -3.35 -5.54
N ALA A 227 -17.35 -4.51 -6.21
CA ALA A 227 -18.54 -5.35 -6.05
C ALA A 227 -18.67 -5.93 -4.63
N MET A 228 -17.56 -6.15 -3.93
CA MET A 228 -17.52 -6.68 -2.56
C MET A 228 -17.74 -5.61 -1.48
N GLU A 229 -17.54 -4.32 -1.79
CA GLU A 229 -17.65 -3.22 -0.83
C GLU A 229 -18.99 -3.20 -0.04
N PRO A 230 -20.17 -3.37 -0.68
CA PRO A 230 -21.46 -3.36 0.04
C PRO A 230 -21.63 -4.52 1.03
N PHE A 231 -20.86 -5.60 0.86
CA PHE A 231 -20.92 -6.79 1.72
C PHE A 231 -19.96 -6.71 2.90
N VAL A 232 -18.91 -5.89 2.76
CA VAL A 232 -17.90 -5.64 3.80
C VAL A 232 -18.33 -4.50 4.71
N SER A 233 -18.96 -3.46 4.14
CA SER A 233 -19.35 -2.26 4.87
C SER A 233 -20.83 -2.28 5.19
N ALA A 234 -21.19 -2.01 6.44
CA ALA A 234 -22.57 -1.68 6.78
C ALA A 234 -23.00 -0.28 6.26
N ARG A 235 -22.11 0.45 5.57
CA ARG A 235 -22.39 1.78 5.03
C ARG A 235 -23.18 1.67 3.73
N LYS A 236 -24.10 2.61 3.48
CA LYS A 236 -24.79 2.76 2.20
C LYS A 236 -23.76 2.96 1.07
N PRO A 237 -23.89 2.27 -0.08
CA PRO A 237 -23.01 2.48 -1.23
C PRO A 237 -22.99 3.96 -1.64
N ARG A 238 -21.79 4.54 -1.79
CA ARG A 238 -21.61 5.92 -2.29
C ARG A 238 -21.40 5.99 -3.80
N HIS A 239 -21.16 4.86 -4.46
CA HIS A 239 -20.96 4.78 -5.90
C HIS A 239 -22.28 4.48 -6.59
N GLY A 240 -22.88 5.53 -7.16
CA GLY A 240 -24.20 5.48 -7.75
C GLY A 240 -24.21 4.85 -9.15
N LEU A 241 -24.88 3.71 -9.27
CA LEU A 241 -25.66 3.35 -10.45
C LEU A 241 -27.11 3.16 -10.00
N SER A 242 -27.80 4.27 -9.72
CA SER A 242 -29.23 4.23 -9.38
C SER A 242 -30.03 4.14 -10.67
N GLY A 243 -30.51 2.94 -10.96
CA GLY A 243 -31.39 2.62 -12.08
C GLY A 243 -32.53 1.70 -11.67
N GLY A 244 -33.43 2.20 -10.81
CA GLY A 244 -34.85 1.80 -10.76
C GLY A 244 -35.21 0.38 -10.32
N GLY A 245 -35.80 0.29 -9.12
CA GLY A 245 -36.77 -0.77 -8.74
C GLY A 245 -36.20 -1.95 -7.93
N SER A 246 -35.81 -1.73 -6.68
CA SER A 246 -35.26 -2.82 -5.85
C SER A 246 -36.35 -3.59 -5.09
N CYS A 247 -36.49 -4.89 -5.42
CA CYS A 247 -37.03 -5.90 -4.52
C CYS A 247 -35.95 -6.21 -3.47
N ALA A 248 -36.18 -5.84 -2.20
CA ALA A 248 -35.30 -6.23 -1.11
C ALA A 248 -35.51 -7.70 -0.74
N ILE A 249 -34.48 -8.55 -0.89
CA ILE A 249 -34.49 -9.90 -0.34
C ILE A 249 -33.93 -9.82 1.08
N GLY A 250 -34.81 -10.00 2.07
CA GLY A 250 -34.45 -10.04 3.48
C GLY A 250 -33.67 -11.30 3.83
N GLY A 251 -32.35 -11.16 4.01
CA GLY A 251 -31.47 -12.18 4.57
C GLY A 251 -30.43 -11.55 5.47
N THR A 252 -30.68 -11.53 6.78
CA THR A 252 -29.75 -11.04 7.80
C THR A 252 -28.62 -12.05 8.00
N ILE A 253 -27.39 -11.68 7.65
CA ILE A 253 -26.18 -12.45 8.04
C ILE A 253 -25.52 -11.89 9.31
N GLN A 254 -25.86 -10.68 9.79
CA GLN A 254 -25.44 -10.17 11.11
C GLN A 254 -26.48 -9.23 11.77
N PRO A 255 -26.51 -9.15 13.12
CA PRO A 255 -27.45 -8.29 13.83
C PRO A 255 -27.00 -6.83 13.72
N GLY A 256 -27.72 -6.05 12.88
CA GLY A 256 -27.44 -4.65 12.56
C GLY A 256 -27.33 -4.34 11.06
N GLY A 257 -27.56 -5.33 10.19
CA GLY A 257 -27.22 -5.29 8.77
C GLY A 257 -28.02 -4.31 7.88
N THR A 258 -27.27 -3.64 7.02
CA THR A 258 -27.71 -2.91 5.83
C THR A 258 -28.46 -3.83 4.87
N VAL A 259 -29.50 -3.33 4.21
CA VAL A 259 -30.24 -4.10 3.21
C VAL A 259 -29.38 -4.21 1.96
N ILE A 260 -28.89 -5.42 1.66
CA ILE A 260 -28.20 -5.74 0.40
C ILE A 260 -29.26 -5.76 -0.72
N SER A 261 -29.04 -4.99 -1.80
CA SER A 261 -29.95 -4.99 -2.95
C SER A 261 -29.75 -6.25 -3.80
N CYS A 262 -30.79 -6.66 -4.53
CA CYS A 262 -30.62 -7.66 -5.61
C CYS A 262 -29.58 -7.20 -6.64
N ASP A 263 -29.49 -5.89 -6.88
CA ASP A 263 -28.53 -5.31 -7.83
C ASP A 263 -27.09 -5.55 -7.38
N ASP A 264 -26.80 -5.44 -6.08
CA ASP A 264 -25.45 -5.68 -5.53
C ASP A 264 -25.04 -7.14 -5.72
N LEU A 265 -25.98 -8.08 -5.58
CA LEU A 265 -25.75 -9.50 -5.83
C LEU A 265 -25.50 -9.79 -7.31
N VAL A 266 -26.22 -9.12 -8.21
CA VAL A 266 -26.01 -9.25 -9.67
C VAL A 266 -24.64 -8.71 -10.05
N ILE A 267 -24.27 -7.52 -9.56
CA ILE A 267 -22.95 -6.92 -9.80
C ILE A 267 -21.83 -7.84 -9.32
N LEU A 268 -21.97 -8.42 -8.12
CA LEU A 268 -20.99 -9.39 -7.60
C LEU A 268 -20.92 -10.66 -8.46
N ALA A 269 -22.06 -11.19 -8.88
CA ALA A 269 -22.11 -12.37 -9.74
C ALA A 269 -21.45 -12.11 -11.10
N GLU A 270 -21.68 -10.95 -11.70
CA GLU A 270 -21.04 -10.52 -12.95
C GLU A 270 -19.53 -10.36 -12.79
N ALA A 271 -19.07 -9.72 -11.71
CA ALA A 271 -17.64 -9.58 -11.42
C ALA A 271 -16.97 -10.94 -11.22
N MET A 272 -17.58 -11.85 -10.46
CA MET A 272 -17.08 -13.21 -10.27
C MET A 272 -17.08 -14.03 -11.57
N PHE A 273 -18.11 -13.90 -12.39
CA PHE A 273 -18.19 -14.56 -13.69
C PHE A 273 -17.08 -14.06 -14.62
N ALA A 274 -16.91 -12.74 -14.74
CA ALA A 274 -15.82 -12.15 -15.53
C ALA A 274 -14.45 -12.66 -15.07
N TYR A 275 -14.22 -12.70 -13.75
CA TYR A 275 -12.97 -13.19 -13.15
C TYR A 275 -12.67 -14.65 -13.48
N THR A 276 -13.70 -15.51 -13.52
CA THR A 276 -13.55 -16.95 -13.77
C THR A 276 -13.47 -17.31 -15.26
N CYS A 277 -14.06 -16.50 -16.13
CA CYS A 277 -14.08 -16.73 -17.57
C CYS A 277 -12.87 -16.15 -18.30
N THR A 278 -12.12 -15.23 -17.69
CA THR A 278 -10.86 -14.73 -18.26
C THR A 278 -9.77 -15.80 -18.13
N PRO A 279 -9.16 -16.26 -19.24
CA PRO A 279 -8.05 -17.21 -19.16
C PRO A 279 -6.90 -16.57 -18.38
N LEU A 280 -6.55 -17.13 -17.23
CA LEU A 280 -5.37 -16.75 -16.44
C LEU A 280 -4.09 -17.27 -17.12
N GLU A 281 -3.88 -16.94 -18.39
CA GLU A 281 -2.55 -17.00 -18.97
C GLU A 281 -1.82 -15.74 -18.47
N VAL A 282 -0.83 -15.93 -17.57
CA VAL A 282 0.26 -14.98 -17.17
C VAL A 282 0.36 -14.64 -15.67
N CYS A 283 -0.67 -14.76 -14.82
CA CYS A 283 -0.62 -14.09 -13.50
C CYS A 283 0.02 -14.84 -12.29
N PHE A 284 0.48 -16.09 -12.41
CA PHE A 284 0.87 -16.92 -11.24
C PHE A 284 2.36 -17.25 -11.07
N LYS A 285 3.30 -16.55 -11.72
CA LYS A 285 4.72 -16.91 -11.61
C LYS A 285 5.50 -16.33 -10.42
N ASP A 286 4.97 -15.37 -9.66
CA ASP A 286 5.81 -14.63 -8.70
C ASP A 286 5.42 -14.78 -7.21
N PHE A 287 4.74 -15.86 -6.82
CA PHE A 287 4.45 -16.14 -5.39
C PHE A 287 5.35 -17.18 -4.72
N GLU A 288 6.41 -17.65 -5.39
CA GLU A 288 7.46 -18.45 -4.77
C GLU A 288 8.85 -17.90 -5.13
N ASN A 289 9.39 -17.03 -4.27
CA ASN A 289 10.79 -17.01 -3.80
C ASN A 289 11.05 -15.87 -2.80
#